data_AF-A0A813B2W9-F1
#
_entry.id   AF-A0A813B2W9-F1
#
_cell.length_a   1.000
_cell.length_b   1.000
_cell.length_c   1.000
_cell.angle_alpha   90.00
_cell.angle_beta   90.00
_cell.angle_gamma   90.00
#
_symmetry.space_group_name_H-M   'P 1'
#
loop_
_entity.id
_entity.type
_entity.pdbx_description
1 polymer ?
#
loop_
_entity_poly.entity_id
_entity_poly.type
_entity_poly.pdbx_seq_one_letter_code
_entity_poly.pdbx_strand_id
1 'polypeptide(L)'
;MALRALLGLAFFRSKLGWASEGSPSADCLLQKQRSVFRDDASRQFSDLHGDLQGQALSKKIAALADSMEPGVTRDLLNSFRICGSCKDFRRFGEHLDGGYLICMDHLAKGDIQAAYSMGIDDHDLWSKDIYTNYGVPVFQYDCTVDKAAQDCDSCSFYKSCLKGEDDGVEDPMNLTLKQV
;
A
#
# COMPACT_ATOMS: atom_id res chain seq x y z
N MET A 1 1.28 -76.21 -13.34
CA MET A 1 1.14 -75.49 -14.63
C MET A 1 0.11 -74.39 -14.38
N ALA A 2 0.41 -73.09 -14.43
CA ALA A 2 1.26 -72.38 -15.36
C ALA A 2 2.08 -71.26 -14.69
N LEU A 3 2.97 -70.70 -15.49
CA LEU A 3 4.18 -69.93 -15.20
C LEU A 3 4.00 -68.50 -15.75
N ARG A 4 4.67 -67.51 -15.13
CA ARG A 4 4.98 -66.13 -15.63
C ARG A 4 3.80 -65.12 -15.59
N ALA A 5 3.99 -63.82 -15.36
CA ALA A 5 5.18 -62.97 -15.41
C ALA A 5 5.06 -61.80 -14.41
N LEU A 6 6.15 -61.48 -13.73
CA LEU A 6 6.35 -60.21 -13.03
C LEU A 6 6.55 -59.10 -14.08
N LEU A 7 5.62 -58.15 -14.18
CA LEU A 7 5.89 -56.86 -14.82
C LEU A 7 6.15 -55.83 -13.72
N GLY A 8 7.41 -55.42 -13.61
CA GLY A 8 7.80 -54.24 -12.87
C GLY A 8 7.29 -52.98 -13.56
N LEU A 9 6.47 -52.21 -12.85
CA LEU A 9 6.28 -50.80 -13.16
C LEU A 9 7.24 -50.01 -12.27
N ALA A 10 8.36 -49.65 -12.88
CA ALA A 10 9.24 -48.61 -12.36
C ALA A 10 8.48 -47.29 -12.37
N PHE A 11 7.88 -46.90 -11.24
CA PHE A 11 7.47 -45.52 -11.05
C PHE A 11 8.72 -44.68 -10.86
N PHE A 12 9.03 -43.91 -11.89
CA PHE A 12 10.03 -42.85 -11.85
C PHE A 12 9.79 -42.00 -10.60
N ARG A 13 10.76 -42.01 -9.69
CA ARG A 13 10.83 -41.06 -8.59
C ARG A 13 11.13 -39.71 -9.23
N SER A 14 10.09 -38.98 -9.63
CA SER A 14 10.23 -37.57 -10.01
C SER A 14 10.88 -36.89 -8.82
N LYS A 15 12.15 -36.49 -8.99
CA LYS A 15 12.79 -35.53 -8.12
C LYS A 15 11.90 -34.29 -8.17
N LEU A 16 11.03 -34.15 -7.17
CA LEU A 16 10.43 -32.87 -6.84
C LEU A 16 11.59 -32.05 -6.26
N GLY A 17 12.45 -31.58 -7.15
CA GLY A 17 13.32 -30.48 -6.84
C GLY A 17 12.39 -29.32 -6.54
N TRP A 18 12.32 -28.94 -5.27
CA TRP A 18 12.11 -27.54 -4.95
C TRP A 18 13.25 -26.79 -5.63
N ALA A 19 13.03 -26.45 -6.90
CA ALA A 19 13.56 -25.21 -7.41
C ALA A 19 12.96 -24.16 -6.48
N SER A 20 13.79 -23.64 -5.58
CA SER A 20 13.51 -22.32 -5.02
C SER A 20 13.29 -21.44 -6.24
N GLU A 21 12.04 -21.11 -6.53
CA GLU A 21 11.71 -20.02 -7.42
C GLU A 21 12.50 -18.85 -6.87
N GLY A 22 13.61 -18.52 -7.54
CA GLY A 22 14.31 -17.29 -7.28
C GLY A 22 13.27 -16.22 -7.46
N SER A 23 12.93 -15.55 -6.34
CA SER A 23 12.01 -14.43 -6.29
C SER A 23 12.19 -13.61 -7.55
N PRO A 24 11.14 -13.41 -8.36
CA PRO A 24 11.26 -12.64 -9.58
C PRO A 24 11.98 -11.35 -9.20
N SER A 25 13.09 -11.02 -9.86
CA SER A 25 13.69 -9.71 -9.66
C SER A 25 12.57 -8.69 -9.82
N ALA A 26 12.33 -7.97 -8.72
CA ALA A 26 11.11 -7.29 -8.33
C ALA A 26 10.89 -5.97 -9.11
N ASP A 27 11.14 -6.02 -10.42
CA ASP A 27 11.21 -4.87 -11.28
C ASP A 27 9.87 -4.60 -11.97
N CYS A 28 8.92 -4.07 -11.19
CA CYS A 28 7.62 -3.53 -11.66
C CYS A 28 6.94 -4.43 -12.72
N LEU A 29 6.93 -5.75 -12.52
CA LEU A 29 6.66 -6.72 -13.59
C LEU A 29 5.34 -6.44 -14.31
N LEU A 30 5.50 -6.04 -15.58
CA LEU A 30 4.48 -5.86 -16.63
C LEU A 30 3.81 -4.48 -16.69
N GLN A 31 4.50 -3.52 -17.32
CA GLN A 31 3.88 -2.48 -18.15
C GLN A 31 3.07 -3.10 -19.31
N LYS A 32 1.91 -3.66 -19.01
CA LYS A 32 0.81 -3.88 -19.97
C LYS A 32 -0.40 -3.23 -19.30
N GLN A 33 -0.74 -1.99 -19.60
CA GLN A 33 -1.52 -1.66 -20.79
C GLN A 33 -1.34 -0.17 -21.13
N ARG A 34 -0.65 0.10 -22.24
CA ARG A 34 -0.48 1.44 -22.82
C ARG A 34 -1.69 1.87 -23.67
N SER A 35 -2.92 1.41 -23.40
CA SER A 35 -4.03 1.62 -24.35
C SER A 35 -5.44 1.82 -23.77
N VAL A 36 -5.63 2.20 -22.51
CA VAL A 36 -6.99 2.31 -21.93
C VAL A 36 -7.43 3.75 -21.61
N PHE A 37 -6.55 4.75 -21.66
CA PHE A 37 -6.90 6.12 -21.23
C PHE A 37 -7.06 7.12 -22.38
N ARG A 38 -7.80 6.71 -23.41
CA ARG A 38 -8.47 7.66 -24.29
C ARG A 38 -9.94 7.42 -24.04
N ASP A 39 -10.66 8.47 -23.65
CA ASP A 39 -12.11 8.48 -23.51
C ASP A 39 -12.62 8.09 -22.11
N ASP A 40 -12.32 8.92 -21.10
CA ASP A 40 -13.40 9.49 -20.25
C ASP A 40 -12.81 10.50 -19.25
N ALA A 41 -12.75 11.76 -19.69
CA ALA A 41 -12.45 12.89 -18.83
C ALA A 41 -13.76 13.60 -18.51
N SER A 42 -14.34 13.37 -17.34
CA SER A 42 -15.22 14.39 -16.75
C SER A 42 -15.21 14.36 -15.23
N ARG A 43 -14.70 15.47 -14.66
CA ARG A 43 -14.85 15.96 -13.28
C ARG A 43 -13.89 15.44 -12.19
N GLN A 44 -12.56 15.56 -12.40
CA GLN A 44 -11.57 15.55 -11.30
C GLN A 44 -10.20 16.08 -11.76
N PHE A 45 -10.14 17.35 -12.16
CA PHE A 45 -8.98 17.88 -12.91
C PHE A 45 -7.75 18.28 -12.06
N SER A 46 -7.89 18.49 -10.74
CA SER A 46 -6.73 18.84 -9.87
C SER A 46 -5.92 17.62 -9.45
N ASP A 47 -6.61 16.54 -9.05
CA ASP A 47 -5.98 15.40 -8.38
C ASP A 47 -5.28 14.49 -9.38
N LEU A 48 -5.85 14.35 -10.59
CA LEU A 48 -5.21 13.71 -11.72
C LEU A 48 -3.88 14.39 -12.10
N HIS A 49 -3.76 15.71 -11.91
CA HIS A 49 -2.52 16.42 -12.18
C HIS A 49 -1.41 16.03 -11.19
N GLY A 50 -1.76 15.82 -9.91
CA GLY A 50 -0.83 15.36 -8.88
C GLY A 50 -0.28 13.94 -9.14
N ASP A 51 -1.15 12.99 -9.50
CA ASP A 51 -0.72 11.63 -9.87
C ASP A 51 0.16 11.62 -11.12
N LEU A 52 -0.22 12.37 -12.17
CA LEU A 52 0.59 12.50 -13.37
C LEU A 52 1.99 13.08 -13.07
N GLN A 53 2.09 14.03 -12.14
CA GLN A 53 3.37 14.56 -11.68
C GLN A 53 4.18 13.53 -10.88
N GLY A 54 3.55 12.77 -9.97
CA GLY A 54 4.20 11.72 -9.19
C GLY A 54 4.76 10.60 -10.06
N GLN A 55 3.98 10.10 -11.02
CA GLN A 55 4.46 9.10 -11.98
C GLN A 55 5.56 9.64 -12.90
N ALA A 56 5.47 10.90 -13.33
CA ALA A 56 6.50 11.53 -14.13
C ALA A 56 7.81 11.68 -13.35
N LEU A 57 7.74 12.05 -12.07
CA LEU A 57 8.91 12.11 -11.18
C LEU A 57 9.51 10.71 -10.99
N SER A 58 8.69 9.71 -10.71
CA SER A 58 9.14 8.33 -10.54
C SER A 58 9.91 7.82 -11.78
N LYS A 59 9.41 8.12 -12.99
CA LYS A 59 10.12 7.81 -14.25
C LYS A 59 11.47 8.51 -14.37
N LYS A 60 11.58 9.77 -13.93
CA LYS A 60 12.86 10.51 -13.93
C LYS A 60 13.85 9.92 -12.94
N ILE A 61 13.39 9.54 -11.75
CA ILE A 61 14.21 8.89 -10.72
C ILE A 61 14.72 7.54 -11.22
N ALA A 62 13.85 6.73 -11.83
CA ALA A 62 14.24 5.45 -12.43
C ALA A 62 15.26 5.63 -13.56
N ALA A 63 15.04 6.58 -14.47
CA ALA A 63 15.99 6.87 -15.54
C ALA A 63 17.36 7.34 -15.02
N LEU A 64 17.37 8.11 -13.92
CA LEU A 64 18.61 8.48 -13.23
C LEU A 64 19.30 7.23 -12.67
N ALA A 65 18.57 6.37 -11.95
CA ALA A 65 19.11 5.14 -11.39
C ALA A 65 19.71 4.23 -12.49
N ASP A 66 19.03 4.08 -13.62
CA ASP A 66 19.50 3.26 -14.76
C ASP A 66 20.79 3.79 -15.39
N SER A 67 21.07 5.09 -15.26
CA SER A 67 22.31 5.72 -15.75
C SER A 67 23.51 5.56 -14.80
N MET A 68 23.29 5.00 -13.60
CA MET A 68 24.32 4.86 -12.57
C MET A 68 24.92 3.45 -12.56
N GLU A 69 26.21 3.38 -12.25
CA GLU A 69 26.86 2.10 -11.94
C GLU A 69 26.19 1.41 -10.74
N PRO A 70 26.25 0.06 -10.67
CA PRO A 70 25.73 -0.67 -9.51
C PRO A 70 26.28 -0.16 -8.18
N GLY A 71 25.38 0.10 -7.23
CA GLY A 71 25.75 0.54 -5.88
C GLY A 71 24.56 1.05 -5.07
N VAL A 72 24.81 1.35 -3.81
CA VAL A 72 23.79 1.71 -2.81
C VAL A 72 22.89 2.87 -3.26
N THR A 73 23.45 3.85 -3.97
CA THR A 73 22.66 5.00 -4.45
C THR A 73 21.68 4.59 -5.55
N ARG A 74 22.09 3.72 -6.47
CA ARG A 74 21.20 3.19 -7.50
C ARG A 74 20.06 2.40 -6.87
N ASP A 75 20.38 1.54 -5.90
CA ASP A 75 19.41 0.70 -5.22
C ASP A 75 18.41 1.54 -4.41
N LEU A 76 18.89 2.60 -3.76
CA LEU A 76 18.04 3.60 -3.10
C LEU A 76 17.13 4.32 -4.10
N LEU A 77 17.63 4.78 -5.25
CA LEU A 77 16.78 5.47 -6.23
C LEU A 77 15.72 4.53 -6.83
N ASN A 78 16.08 3.26 -7.04
CA ASN A 78 15.13 2.25 -7.49
C ASN A 78 14.03 1.93 -6.46
N SER A 79 14.28 2.14 -5.17
CA SER A 79 13.26 1.92 -4.12
C SER A 79 12.13 2.96 -4.15
N PHE A 80 12.35 4.13 -4.75
CA PHE A 80 11.33 5.17 -4.94
C PHE A 80 10.44 4.95 -6.18
N ARG A 81 10.63 3.85 -6.92
CA ARG A 81 9.84 3.56 -8.10
C ARG A 81 8.40 3.21 -7.71
N ILE A 82 7.43 3.93 -8.27
CA ILE A 82 6.00 3.64 -8.09
C ILE A 82 5.65 2.49 -9.03
N CYS A 83 5.34 1.32 -8.47
CA CYS A 83 4.94 0.13 -9.24
C CYS A 83 3.42 -0.12 -9.30
N GLY A 84 2.62 0.63 -8.53
CA GLY A 84 1.17 0.56 -8.57
C GLY A 84 0.57 1.47 -9.65
N SER A 85 -0.56 1.06 -10.22
CA SER A 85 -1.43 1.93 -11.01
C SER A 85 -2.77 2.07 -10.31
N CYS A 86 -3.36 3.26 -10.34
CA CYS A 86 -4.71 3.51 -9.88
C CYS A 86 -5.51 4.22 -10.97
N LYS A 87 -6.80 3.92 -11.10
CA LYS A 87 -7.70 4.54 -12.07
C LYS A 87 -8.54 5.63 -11.45
N ASP A 88 -8.98 5.45 -10.21
CA ASP A 88 -9.79 6.41 -9.47
C ASP A 88 -9.02 6.88 -8.23
N PHE A 89 -8.50 8.10 -8.26
CA PHE A 89 -7.94 8.76 -7.08
C PHE A 89 -8.98 9.70 -6.49
N ARG A 90 -9.11 9.68 -5.17
CA ARG A 90 -9.93 10.65 -4.43
C ARG A 90 -9.14 11.26 -3.30
N ARG A 91 -9.28 12.57 -3.16
CA ARG A 91 -8.72 13.31 -2.04
C ARG A 91 -9.70 13.33 -0.87
N PHE A 92 -9.22 12.96 0.30
CA PHE A 92 -9.94 13.06 1.57
C PHE A 92 -9.14 13.93 2.53
N GLY A 93 -9.82 14.65 3.41
CA GLY A 93 -9.21 15.57 4.35
C GLY A 93 -9.02 16.98 3.80
N GLU A 94 -8.31 17.78 4.58
CA GLU A 94 -8.14 19.23 4.47
C GLU A 94 -7.54 19.65 3.13
N HIS A 95 -8.00 20.73 2.52
CA HIS A 95 -7.59 21.14 1.16
C HIS A 95 -6.07 21.32 0.96
N LEU A 96 -5.35 21.72 2.00
CA LEU A 96 -3.91 22.01 1.95
C LEU A 96 -3.13 20.96 2.75
N ASP A 97 -2.99 21.20 4.05
CA ASP A 97 -2.30 20.33 5.00
C ASP A 97 -3.31 19.45 5.74
N GLY A 98 -3.08 18.13 5.75
CA GLY A 98 -4.00 17.13 6.32
C GLY A 98 -4.81 16.30 5.31
N GLY A 99 -4.77 16.62 4.01
CA GLY A 99 -5.52 15.87 2.99
C GLY A 99 -4.68 14.98 2.08
N TYR A 100 -5.15 13.74 1.87
CA TYR A 100 -4.41 12.67 1.20
C TYR A 100 -5.15 12.13 -0.03
N LEU A 101 -4.39 11.82 -1.08
CA LEU A 101 -4.90 11.08 -2.24
C LEU A 101 -4.95 9.59 -1.91
N ILE A 102 -6.13 9.00 -2.01
CA ILE A 102 -6.35 7.57 -1.83
C ILE A 102 -6.69 6.95 -3.17
N CYS A 103 -6.07 5.82 -3.47
CA CYS A 103 -6.47 5.00 -4.60
C CYS A 103 -7.76 4.27 -4.26
N MET A 104 -8.81 4.50 -5.04
CA MET A 104 -10.14 3.95 -4.82
C MET A 104 -10.41 2.67 -5.62
N ASP A 105 -9.44 2.21 -6.41
CA ASP A 105 -9.56 0.96 -7.14
C ASP A 105 -9.83 -0.18 -6.13
N HIS A 106 -10.97 -0.86 -6.31
CA HIS A 106 -11.42 -1.95 -5.44
C HIS A 106 -11.73 -1.57 -3.98
N LEU A 107 -11.97 -0.28 -3.71
CA LEU A 107 -12.38 0.23 -2.40
C LEU A 107 -13.80 0.81 -2.47
N ALA A 108 -14.78 0.01 -2.89
CA ALA A 108 -16.17 0.44 -2.86
C ALA A 108 -16.71 0.43 -1.42
N LYS A 109 -17.86 1.10 -1.23
CA LYS A 109 -18.56 1.06 0.06
C LYS A 109 -18.95 -0.39 0.39
N GLY A 110 -18.47 -0.88 1.54
CA GLY A 110 -18.62 -2.28 1.97
C GLY A 110 -17.35 -3.12 1.83
N ASP A 111 -16.38 -2.70 1.00
CA ASP A 111 -15.07 -3.37 0.90
C ASP A 111 -14.14 -2.91 2.03
N ILE A 112 -14.30 -1.65 2.46
CA ILE A 112 -13.59 -1.07 3.60
C ILE A 112 -14.32 -1.47 4.88
N GLN A 113 -13.58 -2.06 5.84
CA GLN A 113 -14.13 -2.49 7.13
C GLN A 113 -13.80 -1.53 8.27
N ALA A 114 -12.67 -0.84 8.17
CA ALA A 114 -12.18 0.13 9.15
C ALA A 114 -11.17 1.07 8.47
N ALA A 115 -10.90 2.19 9.12
CA ALA A 115 -9.85 3.11 8.72
C ALA A 115 -8.96 3.49 9.91
N TYR A 116 -7.69 3.76 9.63
CA TYR A 116 -6.68 4.09 10.63
C TYR A 116 -6.06 5.44 10.26
N SER A 117 -6.23 6.43 11.13
CA SER A 117 -5.63 7.77 11.01
C SER A 117 -4.43 7.84 11.95
N MET A 118 -3.25 8.13 11.41
CA MET A 118 -1.98 8.09 12.14
C MET A 118 -1.33 9.46 12.10
N GLY A 119 -0.91 9.99 13.26
CA GLY A 119 -0.24 11.29 13.32
C GLY A 119 -1.22 12.44 13.09
N ILE A 120 -2.26 12.54 13.92
CA ILE A 120 -3.29 13.57 13.81
C ILE A 120 -2.86 14.85 14.55
N ASP A 121 -3.19 16.01 14.00
CA ASP A 121 -2.99 17.30 14.68
C ASP A 121 -4.27 17.65 15.49
N ASP A 122 -4.50 18.93 15.78
CA ASP A 122 -5.77 19.43 16.32
C ASP A 122 -6.94 19.41 15.29
N HIS A 123 -6.68 18.96 14.06
CA HIS A 123 -7.63 18.76 12.96
C HIS A 123 -7.43 17.39 12.27
N ASP A 124 -8.54 16.73 11.90
CA ASP A 124 -8.54 15.45 11.18
C ASP A 124 -9.83 15.30 10.33
N LEU A 125 -9.95 16.15 9.32
CA LEU A 125 -11.03 16.08 8.33
C LEU A 125 -10.96 14.78 7.53
N TRP A 126 -9.77 14.18 7.41
CA TRP A 126 -9.61 12.89 6.74
C TRP A 126 -10.47 11.81 7.42
N SER A 127 -10.36 11.66 8.75
CA SER A 127 -11.17 10.72 9.52
C SER A 127 -12.67 10.99 9.34
N LYS A 128 -13.06 12.26 9.38
CA LYS A 128 -14.46 12.65 9.19
C LYS A 128 -14.98 12.32 7.80
N ASP A 129 -14.19 12.57 6.76
CA ASP A 129 -14.60 12.27 5.39
C ASP A 129 -14.73 10.77 5.19
N ILE A 130 -13.80 9.97 5.71
CA ILE A 130 -13.88 8.50 5.62
C ILE A 130 -15.12 7.99 6.35
N TYR A 131 -15.35 8.43 7.59
CA TYR A 131 -16.54 8.09 8.35
C TYR A 131 -17.83 8.48 7.60
N THR A 132 -17.91 9.70 7.09
CA THR A 132 -19.13 10.22 6.45
C THR A 132 -19.44 9.48 5.13
N ASN A 133 -18.41 9.20 4.33
CA ASN A 133 -18.60 8.60 3.01
C ASN A 133 -18.82 7.08 3.09
N TYR A 134 -18.12 6.39 4.00
CA TYR A 134 -18.11 4.93 4.05
C TYR A 134 -18.86 4.34 5.24
N GLY A 135 -19.04 5.09 6.32
CA GLY A 135 -19.75 4.63 7.52
C GLY A 135 -19.00 3.52 8.27
N VAL A 136 -17.67 3.53 8.19
CA VAL A 136 -16.79 2.55 8.84
C VAL A 136 -16.24 3.10 10.16
N PRO A 137 -15.89 2.24 11.13
CA PRO A 137 -15.14 2.68 12.30
C PRO A 137 -13.79 3.29 11.89
N VAL A 138 -13.41 4.36 12.57
CA VAL A 138 -12.15 5.06 12.34
C VAL A 138 -11.35 5.09 13.64
N PHE A 139 -10.12 4.58 13.58
CA PHE A 139 -9.20 4.53 14.73
C PHE A 139 -8.11 5.58 14.53
N GLN A 140 -8.05 6.56 15.43
CA GLN A 140 -7.12 7.69 15.37
C GLN A 140 -6.00 7.46 16.39
N TYR A 141 -4.74 7.63 15.98
CA TYR A 141 -3.57 7.42 16.83
C TYR A 141 -2.64 8.62 16.76
N ASP A 142 -2.43 9.28 17.90
CA ASP A 142 -1.43 10.31 18.05
C ASP A 142 -1.06 10.53 19.53
N CYS A 143 0.23 10.51 19.87
CA CYS A 143 0.69 10.72 21.25
C CYS A 143 1.04 12.17 21.61
N THR A 144 1.02 13.07 20.63
CA THR A 144 1.38 14.50 20.75
C THR A 144 0.19 15.38 21.11
N VAL A 145 -1.03 14.96 20.77
CA VAL A 145 -2.28 15.62 21.15
C VAL A 145 -2.99 14.94 22.32
N ASP A 146 -3.76 15.71 23.09
CA ASP A 146 -4.44 15.22 24.29
C ASP A 146 -5.83 14.61 24.01
N LYS A 147 -6.39 14.85 22.83
CA LYS A 147 -7.75 14.43 22.45
C LYS A 147 -7.87 14.29 20.94
N ALA A 148 -8.94 13.62 20.52
CA ALA A 148 -9.33 13.57 19.12
C ALA A 148 -9.51 14.98 18.53
N ALA A 149 -9.04 15.15 17.31
CA ALA A 149 -9.26 16.36 16.52
C ALA A 149 -10.70 16.50 16.03
N GLN A 150 -11.35 15.35 15.79
CA GLN A 150 -12.71 15.30 15.30
C GLN A 150 -13.49 14.15 15.95
N ASP A 151 -14.61 14.51 16.57
CA ASP A 151 -15.53 13.53 17.13
C ASP A 151 -16.48 13.00 16.04
N CYS A 152 -16.62 11.67 15.99
CA CYS A 152 -17.63 10.98 15.21
C CYS A 152 -18.12 9.73 15.96
N ASP A 153 -19.34 9.25 15.69
CA ASP A 153 -19.99 8.21 16.51
C ASP A 153 -19.20 6.89 16.57
N SER A 154 -18.49 6.54 15.49
CA SER A 154 -17.64 5.35 15.42
C SER A 154 -16.15 5.67 15.31
N CYS A 155 -15.76 6.86 15.77
CA CYS A 155 -14.35 7.24 15.88
C CYS A 155 -13.83 6.87 17.27
N SER A 156 -12.62 6.31 17.33
CA SER A 156 -11.93 6.00 18.58
C SER A 156 -10.53 6.59 18.54
N PHE A 157 -10.19 7.41 19.53
CA PHE A 157 -8.88 8.03 19.65
C PHE A 157 -8.02 7.31 20.68
N TYR A 158 -6.76 7.05 20.32
CA TYR A 158 -5.75 6.45 21.16
C TYR A 158 -4.55 7.38 21.23
N LYS A 159 -4.19 7.76 22.46
CA LYS A 159 -2.98 8.55 22.70
C LYS A 159 -1.74 7.66 22.63
N SER A 160 -1.41 7.21 21.43
CA SER A 160 -0.34 6.26 21.15
C SER A 160 0.40 6.65 19.87
N CYS A 161 1.71 6.41 19.86
CA CYS A 161 2.60 6.66 18.72
C CYS A 161 3.04 5.35 18.07
N LEU A 162 3.36 5.41 16.77
CA LEU A 162 4.02 4.30 16.08
C LEU A 162 5.53 4.36 16.32
N LYS A 163 6.12 3.22 16.67
CA LYS A 163 7.57 3.04 16.79
C LYS A 163 8.07 1.88 15.94
N GLY A 164 9.39 1.88 15.72
CA GLY A 164 10.09 0.73 15.14
C GLY A 164 9.99 -0.50 16.03
N GLU A 165 10.32 -1.66 15.46
CA GLU A 165 10.43 -2.90 16.23
C GLU A 165 11.63 -2.82 17.17
N ASP A 166 11.38 -2.55 18.46
CA ASP A 166 12.38 -2.60 19.53
C ASP A 166 12.57 -4.04 20.03
N ASP A 167 13.72 -4.29 20.63
CA ASP A 167 14.19 -5.53 21.25
C ASP A 167 13.49 -5.90 22.58
N GLY A 168 12.24 -5.46 22.79
CA GLY A 168 11.34 -6.04 23.79
C GLY A 168 10.89 -5.15 24.96
N VAL A 169 10.97 -3.82 24.85
CA VAL A 169 10.33 -2.92 25.84
C VAL A 169 8.94 -2.54 25.36
N GLU A 170 7.92 -3.15 25.97
CA GLU A 170 6.51 -2.78 25.77
C GLU A 170 6.22 -1.46 26.50
N ASP A 171 5.70 -0.47 25.76
CA ASP A 171 5.20 0.79 26.29
C ASP A 171 3.79 1.00 25.73
N PRO A 172 2.75 1.13 26.58
CA PRO A 172 1.37 1.28 26.13
C PRO A 172 1.12 2.55 25.30
N MET A 173 2.00 3.55 25.37
CA MET A 173 1.94 4.72 24.51
C MET A 173 2.67 4.54 23.18
N ASN A 174 3.38 3.43 22.96
CA ASN A 174 4.17 3.18 21.76
C ASN A 174 3.85 1.81 21.13
N LEU A 175 3.15 1.85 20.01
CA LEU A 175 2.73 0.69 19.22
C LEU A 175 3.71 0.42 18.09
N THR A 176 3.90 -0.85 17.78
CA THR A 176 4.50 -1.29 16.52
C THR A 176 3.40 -1.56 15.50
N LEU A 177 3.74 -1.65 14.21
CA LEU A 177 2.79 -2.02 13.16
C LEU A 177 2.11 -3.40 13.38
N LYS A 178 2.66 -4.26 14.24
CA LYS A 178 2.04 -5.56 14.59
C LYS A 178 0.91 -5.44 15.60
N GLN A 179 0.82 -4.31 16.29
CA GLN A 179 -0.10 -4.07 17.40
C GLN A 179 -1.29 -3.18 17.02
N VAL A 180 -1.32 -2.69 15.78
CA VAL A 180 -2.40 -1.91 15.17
C VAL A 180 -3.20 -2.81 14.23
#